data_AF-A0A453MZK3-F1
#
_entry.id   AF-A0A453MZK3-F1
#
_cell.length_a   1.000
_cell.length_b   1.000
_cell.length_c   1.000
_cell.angle_alpha   90.00
_cell.angle_beta   90.00
_cell.angle_gamma   90.00
#
_symmetry.space_group_name_H-M   'P 1'
#
loop_
_entity.id
_entity.type
_entity.pdbx_description
1 polymer ?
#
loop_
_entity_poly.entity_id
_entity_poly.type
_entity_poly.pdbx_seq_one_letter_code
_entity_poly.pdbx_strand_id
1 'polypeptide(L)' 'MMRALASALDVTLIVETFQGGYARDIYTGPGVPRPAVTLLYNGNHYDIIYPHAPPSESSSHQAS' A
#
# COMPACT_ATOMS: atom_id res chain seq x y z
N MET A 1 9.44 -11.25 9.78
CA MET A 1 8.54 -10.39 10.58
C MET A 1 7.26 -10.03 9.81
N MET A 2 7.35 -9.51 8.58
CA MET A 2 6.20 -9.04 7.79
C MET A 2 5.07 -10.06 7.57
N ARG A 3 5.38 -11.34 7.33
CA ARG A 3 4.37 -12.42 7.23
C ARG A 3 3.53 -12.59 8.51
N ALA A 4 4.18 -12.50 9.68
CA ALA A 4 3.50 -12.64 10.96
C ALA A 4 2.57 -11.44 11.22
N LEU A 5 3.01 -10.23 10.86
CA LEU A 5 2.19 -9.02 10.94
C LEU A 5 0.96 -9.11 10.03
N ALA A 6 1.14 -9.49 8.76
CA ALA A 6 0.05 -9.68 7.81
C ALA A 6 -0.98 -10.72 8.32
N SER A 7 -0.48 -11.81 8.93
CA SER A 7 -1.34 -12.85 9.49
C SER A 7 -2.08 -12.38 10.75
N ALA A 8 -1.40 -11.67 11.66
CA ALA A 8 -1.97 -11.22 12.94
C ALA A 8 -3.05 -10.14 12.75
N LEU A 9 -2.86 -9.25 11.77
CA LEU A 9 -3.83 -8.20 11.45
C LEU A 9 -4.87 -8.62 10.41
N ASP A 10 -4.77 -9.84 9.90
CA ASP A 10 -5.64 -10.37 8.87
C ASP A 10 -5.63 -9.54 7.56
N VAL A 11 -4.50 -8.90 7.20
CA VAL A 11 -4.39 -7.99 6.04
C VAL A 11 -3.48 -8.52 4.92
N THR A 12 -3.61 -7.94 3.72
CA THR A 12 -2.54 -8.03 2.70
C THR A 12 -1.54 -6.92 2.94
N LEU A 13 -0.26 -7.28 3.12
CA LEU A 13 0.83 -6.31 3.29
C LEU A 13 1.68 -6.26 2.02
N ILE A 14 1.73 -5.09 1.40
CA ILE A 14 2.59 -4.80 0.24
C ILE A 14 3.78 -4.01 0.76
N VAL A 15 5.00 -4.45 0.48
CA VAL A 15 6.22 -3.73 0.85
C VAL A 15 6.92 -3.31 -0.43
N GLU A 16 7.06 -2.01 -0.63
CA GLU A 16 7.79 -1.42 -1.74
C GLU A 16 9.17 -0.93 -1.26
N THR A 17 10.19 -0.96 -2.11
CA THR A 17 11.49 -0.38 -1.81
C THR A 17 12.09 0.29 -3.04
N PHE A 18 12.86 1.37 -2.81
CA PHE A 18 13.58 2.11 -3.85
C PHE A 18 15.11 1.94 -3.79
N GLN A 19 15.63 1.07 -2.90
CA GLN A 19 17.08 0.87 -2.81
C GLN A 19 17.61 0.11 -4.03
N GLY A 20 18.26 0.82 -4.95
CA GLY A 20 18.87 0.25 -6.15
C GLY A 20 17.88 -0.11 -7.28
N GLY A 21 16.61 0.28 -7.14
CA GLY A 21 15.54 -0.02 -8.08
C GLY A 21 14.20 -0.17 -7.36
N TYR A 22 13.09 -0.22 -8.12
CA TYR A 22 11.78 -0.54 -7.56
C TYR A 22 11.67 -2.05 -7.35
N ALA A 23 11.48 -2.48 -6.10
CA ALA A 23 11.13 -3.86 -5.77
C ALA A 23 9.88 -3.89 -4.88
N ARG A 24 9.09 -4.95 -5.03
CA ARG A 24 7.80 -5.13 -4.35
C ARG A 24 7.64 -6.55 -3.82
N ASP A 25 7.47 -6.66 -2.52
CA ASP A 25 7.12 -7.90 -1.82
C ASP A 25 5.64 -7.87 -1.41
N ILE A 26 4.97 -9.03 -1.44
CA ILE A 26 3.56 -9.17 -1.05
C ILE A 26 3.45 -10.29 -0.02
N TYR A 27 2.90 -9.97 1.14
CA TYR A 27 2.64 -10.91 2.23
C TYR A 27 1.14 -10.99 2.49
N THR A 28 0.59 -12.20 2.35
CA THR A 28 -0.85 -12.47 2.55
C THR A 28 -1.06 -13.44 3.69
N GLY A 29 -2.11 -13.19 4.48
CA GLY A 29 -2.73 -14.20 5.35
C GLY A 29 -3.66 -15.13 4.55
N PRO A 30 -3.98 -16.33 5.05
CA PRO A 30 -4.87 -17.28 4.37
C PRO A 30 -6.35 -16.82 4.32
N GLY A 31 -6.96 -16.83 3.13
CA GLY A 31 -8.42 -16.63 2.93
C GLY A 31 -8.85 -15.23 2.45
N VAL A 32 -10.01 -15.16 1.75
CA VAL A 32 -10.85 -14.00 1.28
C VAL A 32 -10.19 -12.66 0.89
N PRO A 33 -10.86 -11.78 0.11
CA PRO A 33 -10.35 -10.44 -0.17
C PRO A 33 -10.17 -9.66 1.12
N ARG A 34 -8.96 -9.15 1.37
CA ARG A 34 -8.58 -8.44 2.59
C ARG A 34 -8.18 -7.01 2.29
N PRO A 35 -8.36 -6.08 3.25
CA PRO A 35 -7.79 -4.76 3.14
C PRO A 35 -6.26 -4.85 2.91
N ALA A 36 -5.76 -3.99 2.04
CA ALA A 36 -4.34 -3.93 1.69
C ALA A 36 -3.69 -2.73 2.39
N VAL A 37 -2.52 -2.96 2.98
CA VAL A 37 -1.65 -1.92 3.54
C VAL A 37 -0.37 -1.91 2.71
N THR A 38 0.02 -0.74 2.22
CA THR A 38 1.28 -0.55 1.50
C THR A 38 2.29 0.12 2.41
N LEU A 39 3.44 -0.51 2.58
CA LEU A 39 4.59 0.01 3.29
C LEU A 39 5.69 0.37 2.28
N LEU A 40 6.36 1.49 2.52
CA LEU A 40 7.55 1.89 1.80
C LEU A 40 8.79 1.69 2.68
N TYR A 41 9.72 0.85 2.24
CA TYR A 41 11.02 0.65 2.88
C TYR A 41 12.08 1.55 2.26
N ASN A 42 12.56 2.51 3.07
CA ASN A 42 13.57 3.48 2.64
C ASN A 42 15.03 3.04 2.90
N GLY A 43 15.23 1.85 3.46
CA GLY A 43 16.56 1.35 3.84
C GLY A 43 16.86 1.36 5.32
N ASN A 44 16.03 2.02 6.13
CA ASN A 44 16.17 2.09 7.58
C ASN A 44 14.85 1.82 8.32
N HIS A 45 13.74 2.34 7.80
CA HIS A 45 12.41 2.13 8.37
C HIS A 45 11.33 1.95 7.28
N TYR A 46 10.13 1.62 7.75
CA TYR A 46 8.93 1.47 6.93
C TYR A 46 7.98 2.63 7.17
N ASP A 47 7.53 3.26 6.09
CA ASP A 47 6.46 4.27 6.11
C ASP A 47 5.17 3.68 5.56
N ILE A 48 4.00 4.05 6.09
CA ILE A 48 2.71 3.68 5.49
C ILE A 48 2.40 4.66 4.38
N ILE A 49 2.13 4.14 3.17
CA ILE A 49 1.71 4.96 2.03
C ILE A 49 0.30 4.59 1.59
N TYR A 50 -0.45 5.62 1.20
CA TYR A 50 -1.81 5.47 0.68
C TYR A 50 -1.81 5.73 -0.82
N PRO A 51 -2.64 5.01 -1.60
CA PRO A 51 -2.81 5.32 -3.01
C PRO A 51 -3.29 6.76 -3.16
N HIS A 52 -2.74 7.45 -4.16
CA HIS A 52 -3.21 8.78 -4.52
C HIS A 52 -4.69 8.66 -4.90
N ALA A 53 -5.56 9.42 -4.23
CA ALA A 53 -6.97 9.47 -4.61
C ALA A 53 -7.05 9.94 -6.08
N PRO A 54 -7.88 9.32 -6.92
CA PRO A 54 -8.09 9.84 -8.27
C PRO A 54 -8.48 11.33 -8.16
N PRO A 55 -8.01 12.20 -9.07
CA PRO A 55 -8.48 13.58 -9.11
C PRO A 55 -10.00 13.55 -9.12
N SER A 56 -10.64 14.17 -8.13
CA SER A 56 -12.09 14.25 -8.11
C SER A 56 -12.50 15.00 -9.37
N GLU A 57 -13.22 14.35 -10.29
CA GLU A 57 -13.86 14.99 -11.44
C GLU A 57 -15.02 15.88 -10.96
N SER A 58 -14.71 16.90 -10.16
CA SER A 58 -15.69 17.82 -9.62
C SER A 58 -15.16 19.23 -9.65
N SER A 59 -14.86 19.72 -10.86
CA SER A 59 -14.93 21.14 -11.19
C SER A 59 -14.95 21.33 -12.70
N SER A 60 -16.07 20.96 -13.33
CA SER A 60 -16.41 21.40 -14.69
C SER A 60 -17.89 21.76 -14.73
N HIS A 61 -18.31 22.62 -13.80
CA HIS A 61 -19.60 23.33 -13.88
C HIS A 61 -19.37 24.81 -13.53
N GLN A 62 -18.75 25.52 -14.46
CA GLN A 62 -18.79 26.98 -14.63
C GLN A 62 -18.29 27.22 -16.07
N ALA A 63 -18.95 27.92 -16.98
CA ALA A 63 -20.02 28.90 -16.84
C ALA A 63 -20.82 29.01 -18.15
N SER A 64 -22.09 29.42 -17.98
CA SER A 64 -22.98 30.19 -18.88
C SER A 64 -23.22 29.75 -20.32
#